data_AF-A0A2B0XE07-F1
#
_entry.id   AF-A0A2B0XE07-F1
#
_cell.length_a   1.000
_cell.length_b   1.000
_cell.length_c   1.000
_cell.angle_alpha   90.00
_cell.angle_beta   90.00
_cell.angle_gamma   90.00
#
_symmetry.space_group_name_H-M   'P 1'
#
loop_
_entity.id
_entity.type
_entity.pdbx_description
1 polymer ?
#
loop_
_entity_poly.entity_id
_entity_poly.type
_entity_poly.pdbx_seq_one_letter_code
_entity_poly.pdbx_strand_id
1 'polypeptide(L)'
;MSELGLKMKKLLLVGTITLSMLGTESMMNYHTVEAKEKKAERQPKNVIMMVMDGTSSSATTLARLYKGKPLVLDEIVTGGVRTYSAESAITDSAPAATALATGNKSNSGYVGVLPSIMSSPGLKPIKEEDKLRPVANVLEGAKRTGRATGIVATAEIQHATPAGFSAHHVNRKRFDIIAEQQVYQNIDVVLGGGKAALLLIKNSGIRKDGEDLVKVIQNKGYDFVETKEALLKSKSNKIWGSFSHNALAFDMDREETNPEQPTLSQMTEKAIQTLSKDKDGFFLFIEGSKPDWAAHVNDPIGMISDVLAFDGAVAKALQFAKNDGNTLLIALTDHGNSGISIGNMNTTKGYNTTPVSAYIDPLKKSKMTLEGTINNLKSNLSNVEDVAKLYGLDNLTYDEKERVKVAKKKSDVGPILTTLLANRANIGFTTGGHTGEDVFLYSYGPKKPYGLIQNTDIGKTMAKAMGFNLEEITNKLFVESESAFKRKGATVTIDKTDAVNSVLIVKRNNVTAQLFINKNIIRIKNKDYELGSVVVESNGKFYVPEEATRLFIKHSH
;
A
#
# COMPACT_ATOMS: atom_id res chain seq x y z
N MET A 1 -21.65 30.60 59.10
CA MET A 1 -22.67 30.54 60.19
C MET A 1 -23.75 31.54 59.80
N SER A 2 -25.04 31.24 59.61
CA SER A 2 -25.86 30.07 59.93
C SER A 2 -27.09 29.99 58.99
N GLU A 3 -27.49 28.74 58.71
CA GLU A 3 -28.82 28.13 58.52
C GLU A 3 -30.00 28.96 57.98
N LEU A 4 -30.61 28.60 56.85
CA LEU A 4 -31.60 27.52 56.59
C LEU A 4 -33.01 27.77 57.17
N GLY A 5 -34.03 27.80 56.28
CA GLY A 5 -35.31 27.14 56.57
C GLY A 5 -36.64 27.83 56.22
N LEU A 6 -37.27 27.30 55.15
CA LEU A 6 -38.71 26.95 55.03
C LEU A 6 -39.78 27.94 54.46
N LYS A 7 -40.20 27.66 53.21
CA LYS A 7 -41.56 27.40 52.62
C LYS A 7 -42.80 28.07 53.30
N MET A 8 -43.89 28.49 52.64
CA MET A 8 -44.57 27.98 51.44
C MET A 8 -45.74 28.90 50.98
N LYS A 9 -45.89 29.06 49.65
CA LYS A 9 -47.11 29.20 48.80
C LYS A 9 -48.37 29.94 49.29
N LYS A 10 -48.83 30.91 48.48
CA LYS A 10 -50.23 31.01 48.01
C LYS A 10 -50.29 31.47 46.54
N LEU A 11 -50.97 30.67 45.73
CA LEU A 11 -51.35 30.93 44.33
C LEU A 11 -52.67 31.71 44.32
N LEU A 12 -52.83 32.65 43.39
CA LEU A 12 -54.13 33.06 42.89
C LEU A 12 -54.01 33.39 41.40
N LEU A 13 -54.81 32.68 40.61
CA LEU A 13 -54.91 32.70 39.16
C LEU A 13 -56.27 33.31 38.83
N VAL A 14 -56.31 34.42 38.08
CA VAL A 14 -57.48 34.83 37.28
C VAL A 14 -56.93 35.44 35.99
N GLY A 15 -57.32 34.88 34.84
CA GLY A 15 -56.82 35.27 33.53
C GLY A 15 -57.77 36.15 32.73
N THR A 16 -57.29 36.60 31.57
CA THR A 16 -58.08 36.86 30.36
C THR A 16 -57.17 36.81 29.13
N ILE A 17 -57.69 36.22 28.06
CA ILE A 17 -57.05 35.76 26.82
C ILE A 17 -57.16 36.84 25.72
N THR A 18 -56.26 36.75 24.73
CA THR A 18 -56.25 37.28 23.33
C THR A 18 -55.33 38.49 23.13
N LEU A 19 -54.41 38.54 22.15
CA LEU A 19 -54.51 38.13 20.75
C LEU A 19 -53.14 37.74 20.15
N SER A 20 -53.21 36.93 19.11
CA SER A 20 -52.19 36.22 18.33
C SER A 20 -51.11 37.07 17.62
N MET A 21 -49.85 36.59 17.67
CA MET A 21 -48.94 36.63 16.52
C MET A 21 -48.26 35.27 16.37
N LEU A 22 -48.57 34.61 15.25
CA LEU A 22 -47.95 33.38 14.77
C LEU A 22 -46.52 33.69 14.29
N GLY A 23 -45.54 33.37 15.11
CA GLY A 23 -44.18 33.09 14.66
C GLY A 23 -43.97 31.58 14.65
N THR A 24 -44.11 30.95 13.49
CA THR A 24 -43.69 29.56 13.29
C THR A 24 -42.17 29.53 13.20
N GLU A 25 -41.49 29.50 14.33
CA GLU A 25 -40.17 28.86 14.38
C GLU A 25 -40.41 27.35 14.29
N SER A 26 -40.17 26.79 13.11
CA SER A 26 -40.01 25.35 12.97
C SER A 26 -38.82 24.95 13.83
N MET A 27 -39.08 24.42 15.02
CA MET A 27 -38.12 23.59 15.75
C MET A 27 -37.76 22.42 14.84
N MET A 28 -36.70 22.57 14.04
CA MET A 28 -35.98 21.41 13.55
C MET A 28 -35.42 20.73 14.79
N ASN A 29 -36.12 19.68 15.22
CA ASN A 29 -35.53 18.62 16.02
C ASN A 29 -34.33 18.09 15.21
N TYR A 30 -33.16 18.69 15.44
CA TYR A 30 -31.90 18.00 15.26
C TYR A 30 -31.94 16.83 16.24
N HIS A 31 -32.51 15.72 15.81
CA HIS A 31 -32.04 14.43 16.26
C HIS A 31 -30.56 14.40 15.87
N THR A 32 -29.71 14.85 16.78
CA THR A 32 -28.34 14.37 16.86
C THR A 32 -28.46 12.87 16.91
N VAL A 33 -28.28 12.24 15.75
CA VAL A 33 -27.95 10.82 15.67
C VAL A 33 -26.57 10.74 16.27
N GLU A 34 -26.51 10.67 17.61
CA GLU A 34 -25.37 10.06 18.27
C GLU A 34 -25.32 8.65 17.71
N ALA A 35 -24.38 8.42 16.80
CA ALA A 35 -23.95 7.10 16.44
C ALA A 35 -23.40 6.47 17.72
N LYS A 36 -24.27 5.80 18.48
CA LYS A 36 -23.86 4.86 19.51
C LYS A 36 -23.18 3.70 18.79
N GLU A 37 -21.90 3.88 18.48
CA GLU A 37 -21.02 2.77 18.16
C GLU A 37 -21.09 1.80 19.34
N LYS A 38 -21.69 0.62 19.11
CA LYS A 38 -21.36 -0.54 19.93
C LYS A 38 -19.86 -0.71 19.81
N LYS A 39 -19.10 -0.35 20.87
CA LYS A 39 -17.71 -0.76 21.01
C LYS A 39 -17.66 -2.27 20.81
N ALA A 40 -17.21 -2.71 19.64
CA ALA A 40 -16.85 -4.10 19.46
C ALA A 40 -15.60 -4.32 20.32
N GLU A 41 -15.80 -4.79 21.54
CA GLU A 41 -14.73 -5.04 22.53
C GLU A 41 -13.80 -6.20 22.11
N ARG A 42 -14.15 -6.96 21.08
CA ARG A 42 -13.39 -8.13 20.64
C ARG A 42 -12.21 -7.72 19.75
N GLN A 43 -11.03 -8.28 20.04
CA GLN A 43 -9.87 -8.17 19.17
C GLN A 43 -10.15 -8.90 17.84
N PRO A 44 -9.91 -8.30 16.66
CA PRO A 44 -9.96 -9.03 15.41
C PRO A 44 -8.91 -10.15 15.38
N LYS A 45 -9.27 -11.26 14.75
CA LYS A 45 -8.31 -12.31 14.39
C LYS A 45 -7.53 -11.94 13.14
N ASN A 46 -8.21 -11.30 12.18
CA ASN A 46 -7.66 -10.98 10.88
C ASN A 46 -7.55 -9.47 10.68
N VAL A 47 -6.49 -9.04 10.00
CA VAL A 47 -6.34 -7.67 9.51
C VAL A 47 -6.08 -7.70 8.01
N ILE A 48 -6.90 -6.98 7.26
CA ILE A 48 -6.71 -6.74 5.83
C ILE A 48 -6.41 -5.26 5.64
N MET A 49 -5.23 -4.95 5.12
CA MET A 49 -4.80 -3.60 4.76
C MET A 49 -4.77 -3.48 3.24
N MET A 50 -5.52 -2.52 2.69
CA MET A 50 -5.58 -2.28 1.26
C MET A 50 -5.10 -0.87 0.93
N VAL A 51 -4.16 -0.76 -0.02
CA VAL A 51 -3.64 0.52 -0.51
C VAL A 51 -3.97 0.69 -1.99
N MET A 52 -4.62 1.78 -2.33
CA MET A 52 -4.85 2.20 -3.71
C MET A 52 -3.81 3.30 -4.02
N ASP A 53 -2.66 2.92 -4.57
CA ASP A 53 -1.48 3.78 -4.71
C ASP A 53 -1.83 5.08 -5.48
N GLY A 54 -1.36 6.22 -4.99
CA GLY A 54 -1.40 7.51 -5.71
C GLY A 54 -2.76 8.04 -6.14
N THR A 55 -3.80 7.84 -5.34
CA THR A 55 -5.19 8.13 -5.76
C THR A 55 -5.79 9.31 -5.01
N SER A 56 -5.79 10.48 -5.65
CA SER A 56 -6.50 11.66 -5.17
C SER A 56 -8.01 11.42 -5.00
N SER A 57 -8.65 12.14 -4.08
CA SER A 57 -10.10 12.07 -3.84
C SER A 57 -10.93 12.36 -5.11
N SER A 58 -10.47 13.27 -5.96
CA SER A 58 -11.09 13.55 -7.26
C SER A 58 -11.08 12.34 -8.20
N ALA A 59 -10.05 11.50 -8.18
CA ALA A 59 -9.98 10.30 -9.02
C ALA A 59 -11.04 9.26 -8.60
N THR A 60 -11.25 9.06 -7.28
CA THR A 60 -12.35 8.21 -6.80
C THR A 60 -13.72 8.77 -7.17
N THR A 61 -13.88 10.10 -7.14
CA THR A 61 -15.12 10.75 -7.55
C THR A 61 -15.37 10.59 -9.04
N LEU A 62 -14.34 10.73 -9.87
CA LEU A 62 -14.42 10.52 -11.31
C LEU A 62 -14.80 9.06 -11.62
N ALA A 63 -14.19 8.08 -10.94
CA ALA A 63 -14.54 6.68 -11.08
C ALA A 63 -16.01 6.40 -10.71
N ARG A 64 -16.52 7.03 -9.64
CA ARG A 64 -17.94 6.93 -9.23
C ARG A 64 -18.88 7.47 -10.32
N LEU A 65 -18.58 8.64 -10.87
CA LEU A 65 -19.36 9.24 -11.95
C LEU A 65 -19.33 8.36 -13.21
N TYR A 66 -18.16 7.82 -13.57
CA TYR A 66 -18.00 6.90 -14.69
C TYR A 66 -18.78 5.59 -14.52
N LYS A 67 -18.79 5.05 -13.29
CA LYS A 67 -19.53 3.83 -12.93
C LYS A 67 -21.05 4.07 -12.91
N GLY A 68 -21.50 5.30 -12.65
CA GLY A 68 -22.91 5.68 -12.54
C GLY A 68 -23.59 5.18 -11.27
N LYS A 69 -22.84 4.69 -10.29
CA LYS A 69 -23.33 4.21 -8.97
C LYS A 69 -22.22 4.30 -7.91
N PRO A 70 -22.56 4.21 -6.62
CA PRO A 70 -21.56 4.20 -5.55
C PRO A 70 -20.47 3.12 -5.71
N LEU A 71 -19.30 3.42 -5.17
CA LEU A 71 -18.21 2.47 -4.95
C LEU A 71 -18.50 1.65 -3.71
N VAL A 72 -17.97 0.43 -3.62
CA VAL A 72 -18.03 -0.37 -2.38
C VAL A 72 -17.28 0.32 -1.26
N LEU A 73 -16.20 1.04 -1.59
CA LEU A 73 -15.51 1.95 -0.68
C LEU A 73 -16.45 2.93 0.04
N ASP A 74 -17.51 3.41 -0.63
CA ASP A 74 -18.45 4.38 -0.06
C ASP A 74 -19.23 3.79 1.14
N GLU A 75 -19.40 2.47 1.21
CA GLU A 75 -20.07 1.80 2.34
C GLU A 75 -19.26 1.88 3.65
N ILE A 76 -17.96 2.10 3.55
CA ILE A 76 -17.01 1.94 4.65
C ILE A 76 -16.14 3.19 4.87
N VAL A 77 -16.52 4.34 4.33
CA VAL A 77 -15.81 5.61 4.60
C VAL A 77 -15.95 6.01 6.07
N THR A 78 -14.84 6.39 6.70
CA THR A 78 -14.80 6.71 8.14
C THR A 78 -13.99 7.96 8.49
N GLY A 79 -13.30 8.58 7.54
CA GLY A 79 -12.60 9.82 7.77
C GLY A 79 -11.54 10.15 6.73
N GLY A 80 -10.40 10.67 7.17
CA GLY A 80 -9.28 11.05 6.30
C GLY A 80 -7.92 10.76 6.92
N VAL A 81 -6.88 10.78 6.09
CA VAL A 81 -5.50 10.45 6.48
C VAL A 81 -4.55 11.53 5.97
N ARG A 82 -3.67 12.00 6.85
CA ARG A 82 -2.52 12.85 6.51
C ARG A 82 -1.33 12.00 6.10
N THR A 83 -0.75 12.28 4.94
CA THR A 83 0.21 11.39 4.27
C THR A 83 1.64 11.91 4.19
N TYR A 84 1.92 13.16 4.57
CA TYR A 84 3.27 13.77 4.51
C TYR A 84 4.40 12.90 5.12
N SER A 85 5.62 13.04 4.60
CA SER A 85 6.80 12.27 5.04
C SER A 85 7.57 12.97 6.17
N ALA A 86 8.69 12.41 6.61
CA ALA A 86 9.53 13.03 7.65
C ALA A 86 10.14 14.37 7.21
N GLU A 87 10.30 14.61 5.91
CA GLU A 87 11.00 15.76 5.33
C GLU A 87 10.22 16.58 4.30
N SER A 88 9.05 16.11 3.86
CA SER A 88 8.28 16.74 2.78
C SER A 88 6.79 16.73 3.07
N ALA A 89 6.11 17.80 2.65
CA ALA A 89 4.65 17.90 2.64
C ALA A 89 4.00 16.91 1.65
N ILE A 90 4.75 16.48 0.63
CA ILE A 90 4.34 15.49 -0.36
C ILE A 90 5.23 14.27 -0.21
N THR A 91 4.64 13.14 0.18
CA THR A 91 5.36 11.87 0.36
C THR A 91 5.54 11.13 -0.96
N ASP A 92 6.57 10.29 -1.07
CA ASP A 92 6.55 9.17 -2.01
C ASP A 92 5.99 7.90 -1.35
N SER A 93 5.74 6.86 -2.15
CA SER A 93 5.16 5.59 -1.68
C SER A 93 6.01 4.86 -0.63
N ALA A 94 7.35 4.97 -0.65
CA ALA A 94 8.21 4.24 0.30
C ALA A 94 8.09 4.73 1.75
N PRO A 95 8.24 6.03 2.07
CA PRO A 95 7.98 6.54 3.41
C PRO A 95 6.51 6.50 3.80
N ALA A 96 5.58 6.61 2.84
CA ALA A 96 4.15 6.45 3.12
C ALA A 96 3.84 5.02 3.58
N ALA A 97 4.27 4.01 2.83
CA ALA A 97 4.13 2.60 3.19
C ALA A 97 4.87 2.26 4.48
N THR A 98 6.08 2.79 4.70
CA THR A 98 6.81 2.63 5.96
C THR A 98 6.00 3.19 7.13
N ALA A 99 5.35 4.34 6.99
CA ALA A 99 4.47 4.89 8.02
C ALA A 99 3.24 4.03 8.27
N LEU A 100 2.57 3.57 7.21
CA LEU A 100 1.40 2.70 7.28
C LEU A 100 1.74 1.34 7.94
N ALA A 101 2.93 0.81 7.69
CA ALA A 101 3.33 -0.52 8.13
C ALA A 101 4.00 -0.55 9.52
N THR A 102 4.72 0.52 9.90
CA THR A 102 5.57 0.52 11.11
C THR A 102 5.13 1.54 12.16
N GLY A 103 4.24 2.46 11.80
CA GLY A 103 3.82 3.56 12.66
C GLY A 103 4.89 4.64 12.87
N ASN A 104 5.94 4.67 12.04
CA ASN A 104 7.01 5.67 12.06
C ASN A 104 7.06 6.42 10.72
N LYS A 105 7.22 7.75 10.76
CA LYS A 105 7.55 8.52 9.55
C LYS A 105 8.91 8.06 9.03
N SER A 106 9.16 8.22 7.73
CA SER A 106 10.45 7.93 7.10
C SER A 106 10.77 8.94 6.01
N ASN A 107 11.95 8.80 5.40
CA ASN A 107 12.41 9.64 4.30
C ASN A 107 12.19 9.02 2.93
N SER A 108 12.38 9.85 1.91
CA SER A 108 12.09 9.51 0.54
C SER A 108 12.92 8.34 0.06
N GLY A 109 12.24 7.37 -0.55
CA GLY A 109 12.85 6.14 -1.01
C GLY A 109 13.26 5.15 0.09
N TYR A 110 13.00 5.44 1.37
CA TYR A 110 13.33 4.53 2.47
C TYR A 110 12.19 3.54 2.73
N VAL A 111 12.55 2.26 2.85
CA VAL A 111 11.64 1.13 3.05
C VAL A 111 11.93 0.54 4.42
N GLY A 112 10.95 0.55 5.33
CA GLY A 112 11.03 -0.16 6.62
C GLY A 112 12.14 0.32 7.56
N VAL A 113 12.67 1.54 7.37
CA VAL A 113 13.74 2.12 8.19
C VAL A 113 13.34 3.50 8.69
N LEU A 114 13.90 3.90 9.84
CA LEU A 114 13.73 5.24 10.39
C LEU A 114 14.42 6.32 9.53
N PRO A 115 13.95 7.58 9.60
CA PRO A 115 14.49 8.66 8.78
C PRO A 115 15.91 9.03 9.21
N SER A 116 16.68 9.62 8.29
CA SER A 116 17.92 10.32 8.61
C SER A 116 17.67 11.79 8.98
N ILE A 117 16.58 12.37 8.47
CA ILE A 117 16.18 13.77 8.71
C ILE A 117 14.69 13.87 9.10
N MET A 118 14.40 14.77 10.04
CA MET A 118 13.04 15.08 10.51
C MET A 118 12.85 16.60 10.44
N SER A 119 12.24 17.09 9.36
CA SER A 119 12.03 18.54 9.12
C SER A 119 10.56 18.93 8.94
N SER A 120 9.64 17.98 8.74
CA SER A 120 8.22 18.28 8.65
C SER A 120 7.68 18.87 9.97
N PRO A 121 6.76 19.85 9.93
CA PRO A 121 6.26 20.53 11.13
C PRO A 121 5.65 19.58 12.17
N GLY A 122 5.92 19.87 13.45
CA GLY A 122 5.38 19.11 14.58
C GLY A 122 6.04 17.76 14.84
N LEU A 123 7.05 17.37 14.06
CA LEU A 123 7.84 16.17 14.32
C LEU A 123 8.96 16.44 15.31
N LYS A 124 9.24 15.47 16.19
CA LYS A 124 10.40 15.52 17.08
C LYS A 124 11.66 15.15 16.31
N PRO A 125 12.83 15.76 16.61
CA PRO A 125 14.10 15.33 16.04
C PRO A 125 14.34 13.84 16.29
N ILE A 126 14.91 13.16 15.30
CA ILE A 126 15.36 11.78 15.48
C ILE A 126 16.69 11.75 16.23
N LYS A 127 16.88 10.77 17.11
CA LYS A 127 18.15 10.51 17.78
C LYS A 127 19.18 9.98 16.78
N GLU A 128 20.45 10.35 16.94
CA GLU A 128 21.53 9.92 16.04
C GLU A 128 21.67 8.39 15.97
N GLU A 129 21.50 7.71 17.10
CA GLU A 129 21.58 6.25 17.18
C GLU A 129 20.44 5.52 16.45
N ASP A 130 19.30 6.18 16.25
CA ASP A 130 18.09 5.64 15.62
C ASP A 130 18.03 5.95 14.12
N LYS A 131 18.87 6.85 13.60
CA LYS A 131 18.89 7.18 12.17
C LYS A 131 19.11 5.94 11.32
N LEU A 132 18.20 5.75 10.34
CA LEU A 132 18.22 4.64 9.40
C LEU A 132 18.07 3.26 10.06
N ARG A 133 17.69 3.18 11.34
CA ARG A 133 17.47 1.90 12.02
C ARG A 133 16.28 1.18 11.39
N PRO A 134 16.39 -0.12 11.03
CA PRO A 134 15.24 -0.89 10.61
C PRO A 134 14.23 -1.03 11.75
N VAL A 135 12.96 -0.96 11.41
CA VAL A 135 11.83 -1.01 12.34
C VAL A 135 10.85 -2.08 11.90
N ALA A 136 10.27 -2.78 12.88
CA ALA A 136 9.33 -3.85 12.61
C ALA A 136 8.08 -3.33 11.90
N ASN A 137 7.63 -4.07 10.90
CA ASN A 137 6.35 -3.84 10.25
C ASN A 137 5.26 -4.77 10.84
N VAL A 138 4.00 -4.45 10.54
CA VAL A 138 2.85 -5.23 11.03
C VAL A 138 2.81 -6.67 10.52
N LEU A 139 3.40 -6.97 9.35
CA LEU A 139 3.47 -8.34 8.83
C LEU A 139 4.38 -9.20 9.71
N GLU A 140 5.57 -8.70 10.03
CA GLU A 140 6.49 -9.33 10.98
C GLU A 140 5.85 -9.51 12.35
N GLY A 141 5.12 -8.49 12.80
CA GLY A 141 4.36 -8.56 14.04
C GLY A 141 3.29 -9.66 14.04
N ALA A 142 2.51 -9.76 12.98
CA ALA A 142 1.49 -10.79 12.79
C ALA A 142 2.12 -12.19 12.82
N LYS A 143 3.18 -12.40 12.05
CA LYS A 143 3.88 -13.69 11.98
C LYS A 143 4.40 -14.15 13.35
N ARG A 144 4.93 -13.23 14.16
CA ARG A 144 5.40 -13.55 15.52
C ARG A 144 4.30 -13.92 16.50
N THR A 145 3.06 -13.62 16.17
CA THR A 145 1.88 -14.02 16.94
C THR A 145 1.24 -15.31 16.43
N GLY A 146 1.92 -16.05 15.55
CA GLY A 146 1.46 -17.33 15.00
C GLY A 146 0.58 -17.20 13.77
N ARG A 147 0.26 -15.98 13.34
CA ARG A 147 -0.68 -15.73 12.24
C ARG A 147 -0.04 -15.91 10.88
N ALA A 148 -0.82 -16.42 9.93
CA ALA A 148 -0.46 -16.44 8.53
C ALA A 148 -0.33 -15.01 7.97
N THR A 149 0.49 -14.86 6.93
CA THR A 149 0.79 -13.56 6.33
C THR A 149 0.71 -13.58 4.82
N GLY A 150 0.24 -12.49 4.21
CA GLY A 150 0.26 -12.37 2.76
C GLY A 150 0.40 -10.96 2.21
N ILE A 151 0.87 -10.89 0.97
CA ILE A 151 1.08 -9.68 0.17
C ILE A 151 0.53 -9.92 -1.23
N VAL A 152 -0.28 -8.99 -1.70
CA VAL A 152 -0.84 -8.96 -3.05
C VAL A 152 -0.60 -7.60 -3.66
N ALA A 153 -0.12 -7.53 -4.90
CA ALA A 153 0.07 -6.28 -5.62
C ALA A 153 -0.12 -6.45 -7.13
N THR A 154 -0.59 -5.41 -7.81
CA THR A 154 -0.63 -5.39 -9.29
C THR A 154 0.70 -4.95 -9.90
N ALA A 155 1.59 -4.30 -9.14
CA ALA A 155 2.97 -4.05 -9.51
C ALA A 155 3.90 -5.23 -9.16
N GLU A 156 5.20 -5.03 -9.31
CA GLU A 156 6.21 -5.89 -8.70
C GLU A 156 6.04 -5.95 -7.19
N ILE A 157 6.17 -7.14 -6.60
CA ILE A 157 6.11 -7.28 -5.13
C ILE A 157 7.24 -6.51 -4.44
N GLN A 158 8.34 -6.24 -5.16
CA GLN A 158 9.48 -5.44 -4.69
C GLN A 158 9.23 -3.93 -4.75
N HIS A 159 8.11 -3.49 -5.36
CA HIS A 159 7.76 -2.07 -5.41
C HIS A 159 7.58 -1.51 -3.98
N ALA A 160 7.70 -0.19 -3.84
CA ALA A 160 7.91 0.43 -2.54
C ALA A 160 6.81 0.16 -1.52
N THR A 161 5.55 0.16 -1.95
CA THR A 161 4.41 -0.03 -1.05
C THR A 161 4.38 -1.44 -0.46
N PRO A 162 4.37 -2.54 -1.25
CA PRO A 162 4.49 -3.88 -0.68
C PRO A 162 5.82 -4.09 0.06
N ALA A 163 6.92 -3.48 -0.39
CA ALA A 163 8.21 -3.55 0.29
C ALA A 163 8.17 -2.91 1.69
N GLY A 164 7.42 -1.81 1.90
CA GLY A 164 7.27 -1.16 3.22
C GLY A 164 6.65 -2.08 4.28
N PHE A 165 5.89 -3.08 3.85
CA PHE A 165 5.28 -4.11 4.71
C PHE A 165 6.13 -5.38 4.82
N SER A 166 7.29 -5.48 4.17
CA SER A 166 8.00 -6.76 4.02
C SER A 166 9.51 -6.73 3.94
N ALA A 167 10.13 -5.55 3.85
CA ALA A 167 11.56 -5.39 3.68
C ALA A 167 12.09 -4.13 4.36
N HIS A 168 13.42 -4.02 4.42
CA HIS A 168 14.15 -2.94 5.06
C HIS A 168 15.35 -2.54 4.19
N HIS A 169 15.30 -1.33 3.64
CA HIS A 169 16.42 -0.76 2.89
C HIS A 169 16.29 0.77 2.73
N VAL A 170 17.41 1.49 2.72
CA VAL A 170 17.46 2.96 2.52
C VAL A 170 17.22 3.40 1.07
N ASN A 171 16.88 2.47 0.18
CA ASN A 171 16.69 2.74 -1.25
C ASN A 171 15.71 1.75 -1.85
N ARG A 172 14.50 2.22 -2.16
CA ARG A 172 13.40 1.46 -2.79
C ARG A 172 13.75 0.84 -4.14
N LYS A 173 14.81 1.31 -4.82
CA LYS A 173 15.24 0.80 -6.14
C LYS A 173 16.06 -0.49 -6.05
N ARG A 174 16.45 -0.94 -4.84
CA ARG A 174 17.22 -2.18 -4.65
C ARG A 174 16.30 -3.41 -4.65
N PHE A 175 15.64 -3.65 -5.78
CA PHE A 175 14.73 -4.79 -5.97
C PHE A 175 15.44 -6.13 -5.78
N ASP A 176 16.74 -6.20 -6.08
CA ASP A 176 17.59 -7.37 -5.82
C ASP A 176 17.66 -7.71 -4.32
N ILE A 177 17.88 -6.71 -3.46
CA ILE A 177 17.90 -6.87 -2.01
C ILE A 177 16.50 -7.12 -1.46
N ILE A 178 15.52 -6.33 -1.90
CA ILE A 178 14.13 -6.42 -1.41
C ILE A 178 13.54 -7.80 -1.72
N ALA A 179 13.76 -8.34 -2.93
CA ALA A 179 13.30 -9.67 -3.29
C ALA A 179 13.91 -10.77 -2.42
N GLU A 180 15.21 -10.68 -2.13
CA GLU A 180 15.90 -11.63 -1.25
C GLU A 180 15.27 -11.61 0.15
N GLN A 181 15.10 -10.41 0.73
CA GLN A 181 14.44 -10.27 2.03
C GLN A 181 13.03 -10.85 2.01
N GLN A 182 12.21 -10.53 1.01
CA GLN A 182 10.83 -11.04 0.90
C GLN A 182 10.76 -12.57 0.84
N VAL A 183 11.68 -13.21 0.11
CA VAL A 183 11.77 -14.68 0.04
C VAL A 183 12.16 -15.29 1.40
N TYR A 184 13.10 -14.66 2.11
CA TYR A 184 13.57 -15.13 3.41
C TYR A 184 12.68 -14.71 4.60
N GLN A 185 11.75 -13.77 4.42
CA GLN A 185 10.74 -13.42 5.42
C GLN A 185 9.67 -14.50 5.63
N ASN A 186 9.63 -15.56 4.80
CA ASN A 186 8.64 -16.64 4.74
C ASN A 186 7.19 -16.17 4.92
N ILE A 187 6.76 -15.31 4.00
CA ILE A 187 5.37 -14.86 3.85
C ILE A 187 4.57 -16.01 3.24
N ASP A 188 3.40 -16.37 3.76
CA ASP A 188 2.68 -17.58 3.31
C ASP A 188 2.10 -17.41 1.90
N VAL A 189 1.57 -16.23 1.58
CA VAL A 189 1.01 -15.94 0.25
C VAL A 189 1.62 -14.66 -0.33
N VAL A 190 2.27 -14.77 -1.48
CA VAL A 190 2.84 -13.63 -2.22
C VAL A 190 2.32 -13.66 -3.64
N LEU A 191 1.56 -12.66 -4.09
CA LEU A 191 0.91 -12.66 -5.41
C LEU A 191 1.11 -11.33 -6.13
N GLY A 192 1.86 -11.32 -7.23
CA GLY A 192 2.01 -10.11 -8.05
C GLY A 192 2.98 -10.30 -9.21
N GLY A 193 3.59 -9.19 -9.64
CA GLY A 193 4.63 -9.16 -10.67
C GLY A 193 6.04 -9.29 -10.09
N GLY A 194 7.04 -8.97 -10.92
CA GLY A 194 8.44 -8.81 -10.48
C GLY A 194 9.32 -10.06 -10.60
N LYS A 195 9.01 -10.98 -11.52
CA LYS A 195 9.83 -12.18 -11.77
C LYS A 195 11.31 -11.83 -12.02
N ALA A 196 11.58 -10.70 -12.66
CA ALA A 196 12.94 -10.23 -12.94
C ALA A 196 13.82 -10.17 -11.67
N ALA A 197 13.25 -9.77 -10.53
CA ALA A 197 13.95 -9.64 -9.26
C ALA A 197 14.28 -10.98 -8.59
N LEU A 198 13.67 -12.09 -9.04
CA LEU A 198 13.91 -13.44 -8.54
C LEU A 198 14.97 -14.20 -9.34
N LEU A 199 15.28 -13.73 -10.54
CA LEU A 199 16.14 -14.41 -11.49
C LEU A 199 17.53 -13.77 -11.57
N LEU A 200 18.53 -14.60 -11.90
CA LEU A 200 19.87 -14.15 -12.22
C LEU A 200 19.90 -13.42 -13.57
N ILE A 201 20.86 -12.50 -13.75
CA ILE A 201 21.07 -11.79 -15.03
C ILE A 201 21.15 -12.74 -16.23
N LYS A 202 21.85 -13.87 -16.08
CA LYS A 202 21.96 -14.89 -17.15
C LYS A 202 20.62 -15.53 -17.55
N ASN A 203 19.59 -15.42 -16.72
CA ASN A 203 18.24 -15.94 -16.92
C ASN A 203 17.23 -14.80 -17.13
N SER A 204 17.66 -13.68 -17.72
CA SER A 204 16.85 -12.47 -17.94
C SER A 204 16.39 -11.76 -16.67
N GLY A 205 17.01 -12.00 -15.52
CA GLY A 205 16.70 -11.27 -14.28
C GLY A 205 17.65 -10.11 -13.99
N ILE A 206 17.64 -9.64 -12.74
CA ILE A 206 18.49 -8.52 -12.29
C ILE A 206 19.48 -8.93 -11.17
N ARG A 207 19.38 -10.15 -10.64
CA ARG A 207 20.19 -10.59 -9.49
C ARG A 207 21.65 -10.83 -9.85
N LYS A 208 22.54 -10.39 -8.95
CA LYS A 208 24.01 -10.42 -9.09
C LYS A 208 24.71 -11.31 -8.04
N ASP A 209 23.99 -11.68 -6.98
CA ASP A 209 24.46 -12.49 -5.86
C ASP A 209 24.70 -13.98 -6.19
N GLY A 210 24.28 -14.44 -7.37
CA GLY A 210 24.42 -15.84 -7.78
C GLY A 210 23.33 -16.78 -7.23
N GLU A 211 22.34 -16.25 -6.51
CA GLU A 211 21.20 -17.01 -5.99
C GLU A 211 19.98 -16.94 -6.92
N ASP A 212 19.45 -18.10 -7.26
CA ASP A 212 18.18 -18.27 -7.97
C ASP A 212 17.05 -18.37 -6.95
N LEU A 213 16.34 -17.26 -6.72
CA LEU A 213 15.30 -17.20 -5.69
C LEU A 213 14.08 -18.05 -6.02
N VAL A 214 13.81 -18.33 -7.30
CA VAL A 214 12.72 -19.26 -7.68
C VAL A 214 13.00 -20.65 -7.11
N LYS A 215 14.24 -21.12 -7.18
CA LYS A 215 14.64 -22.39 -6.55
C LYS A 215 14.56 -22.33 -5.03
N VAL A 216 14.95 -21.21 -4.42
CA VAL A 216 14.81 -21.02 -2.96
C VAL A 216 13.35 -21.11 -2.53
N ILE A 217 12.45 -20.44 -3.25
CA ILE A 217 11.00 -20.47 -3.03
C ILE A 217 10.47 -21.91 -3.13
N GLN A 218 10.82 -22.63 -4.19
CA GLN A 218 10.41 -24.02 -4.38
C GLN A 218 10.94 -24.92 -3.25
N ASN A 219 12.21 -24.78 -2.88
CA ASN A 219 12.84 -25.54 -1.80
C ASN A 219 12.21 -25.24 -0.43
N LYS A 220 11.66 -24.03 -0.24
CA LYS A 220 10.88 -23.64 0.95
C LYS A 220 9.42 -24.16 0.93
N GLY A 221 9.08 -25.01 -0.04
CA GLY A 221 7.79 -25.70 -0.13
C GLY A 221 6.63 -24.85 -0.65
N TYR A 222 6.93 -23.75 -1.34
CA TYR A 222 5.90 -22.95 -2.00
C TYR A 222 5.44 -23.60 -3.29
N ASP A 223 4.15 -23.47 -3.57
CA ASP A 223 3.64 -23.64 -4.93
C ASP A 223 3.94 -22.35 -5.71
N PHE A 224 4.87 -22.46 -6.66
CA PHE A 224 5.27 -21.34 -7.51
C PHE A 224 4.39 -21.32 -8.76
N VAL A 225 3.49 -20.34 -8.86
CA VAL A 225 2.47 -20.24 -9.91
C VAL A 225 2.68 -19.00 -10.77
N GLU A 226 2.49 -19.13 -12.07
CA GLU A 226 2.77 -18.04 -13.03
C GLU A 226 1.55 -17.62 -13.85
N THR A 227 0.41 -18.29 -13.67
CA THR A 227 -0.83 -17.99 -14.41
C THR A 227 -2.04 -17.95 -13.48
N LYS A 228 -3.08 -17.23 -13.93
CA LYS A 228 -4.41 -17.21 -13.32
C LYS A 228 -4.95 -18.62 -13.09
N GLU A 229 -4.82 -19.49 -14.08
CA GLU A 229 -5.32 -20.86 -13.98
C GLU A 229 -4.57 -21.67 -12.89
N ALA A 230 -3.24 -21.59 -12.87
CA ALA A 230 -2.43 -22.26 -11.86
C ALA A 230 -2.74 -21.73 -10.44
N LEU A 231 -2.87 -20.41 -10.29
CA LEU A 231 -3.25 -19.78 -9.03
C LEU A 231 -4.59 -20.30 -8.52
N LEU A 232 -5.62 -20.31 -9.36
CA LEU A 232 -6.95 -20.73 -8.96
C LEU A 232 -6.99 -22.22 -8.58
N LYS A 233 -6.22 -23.06 -9.28
CA LYS A 233 -6.12 -24.51 -9.02
C LYS A 233 -5.27 -24.87 -7.81
N SER A 234 -4.35 -24.01 -7.37
CA SER A 234 -3.45 -24.31 -6.25
C SER A 234 -4.23 -24.69 -4.98
N LYS A 235 -3.79 -25.73 -4.28
CA LYS A 235 -4.34 -26.11 -2.97
C LYS A 235 -3.33 -25.92 -1.84
N SER A 236 -2.15 -25.40 -2.16
CA SER A 236 -1.06 -25.20 -1.21
C SER A 236 -1.46 -24.21 -0.12
N ASN A 237 -0.83 -24.35 1.06
CA ASN A 237 -0.91 -23.35 2.11
C ASN A 237 0.16 -22.26 1.96
N LYS A 238 1.16 -22.50 1.09
CA LYS A 238 2.22 -21.54 0.74
C LYS A 238 2.24 -21.33 -0.77
N ILE A 239 1.93 -20.12 -1.22
CA ILE A 239 1.80 -19.80 -2.65
C ILE A 239 2.68 -18.60 -2.98
N TRP A 240 3.49 -18.75 -4.01
CA TRP A 240 4.23 -17.64 -4.61
C TRP A 240 3.79 -17.47 -6.07
N GLY A 241 2.95 -16.47 -6.31
CA GLY A 241 2.44 -16.07 -7.61
C GLY A 241 3.30 -14.99 -8.24
N SER A 242 3.90 -15.29 -9.39
CA SER A 242 4.72 -14.37 -10.17
C SER A 242 4.19 -14.30 -11.61
N PHE A 243 3.23 -13.41 -11.85
CA PHE A 243 2.39 -13.42 -13.07
C PHE A 243 2.92 -12.55 -14.22
N SER A 244 3.99 -11.80 -13.99
CA SER A 244 4.61 -10.94 -14.99
C SER A 244 6.10 -10.79 -14.69
N HIS A 245 6.87 -10.45 -15.73
CA HIS A 245 8.28 -10.13 -15.61
C HIS A 245 8.52 -8.92 -14.69
N ASN A 246 7.69 -7.89 -14.89
CA ASN A 246 7.63 -6.63 -14.16
C ASN A 246 6.23 -6.53 -13.53
N ALA A 247 5.57 -5.38 -13.54
CA ALA A 247 4.16 -5.24 -13.17
C ALA A 247 3.19 -6.00 -14.08
N LEU A 248 2.00 -6.28 -13.56
CA LEU A 248 0.87 -6.80 -14.33
C LEU A 248 0.33 -5.71 -15.29
N ALA A 249 -0.51 -6.08 -16.25
CA ALA A 249 -1.23 -5.13 -17.11
C ALA A 249 -2.23 -4.28 -16.30
N PHE A 250 -2.60 -3.10 -16.82
CA PHE A 250 -3.77 -2.35 -16.34
C PHE A 250 -5.04 -3.21 -16.47
N ASP A 251 -6.02 -3.01 -15.60
CA ASP A 251 -7.17 -3.91 -15.54
C ASP A 251 -8.02 -3.88 -16.82
N MET A 252 -8.25 -2.69 -17.38
CA MET A 252 -8.95 -2.49 -18.66
C MET A 252 -8.26 -3.18 -19.83
N ASP A 253 -6.92 -3.22 -19.85
CA ASP A 253 -6.16 -3.78 -20.98
C ASP A 253 -5.96 -5.30 -20.84
N ARG A 254 -6.03 -5.82 -19.60
CA ARG A 254 -5.58 -7.16 -19.22
C ARG A 254 -6.20 -8.28 -20.05
N GLU A 255 -7.50 -8.25 -20.30
CA GLU A 255 -8.18 -9.35 -20.98
C GLU A 255 -7.69 -9.52 -22.43
N GLU A 256 -7.40 -8.41 -23.11
CA GLU A 256 -6.93 -8.41 -24.49
C GLU A 256 -5.41 -8.70 -24.56
N THR A 257 -4.61 -8.12 -23.65
CA THR A 257 -3.14 -8.17 -23.78
C THR A 257 -2.49 -9.29 -22.99
N ASN A 258 -3.09 -9.69 -21.86
CA ASN A 258 -2.51 -10.60 -20.87
C ASN A 258 -3.59 -11.45 -20.16
N PRO A 259 -4.41 -12.22 -20.91
CA PRO A 259 -5.53 -12.98 -20.35
C PRO A 259 -5.11 -14.03 -19.31
N GLU A 260 -3.83 -14.45 -19.32
CA GLU A 260 -3.23 -15.36 -18.35
C GLU A 260 -2.97 -14.73 -16.97
N GLN A 261 -2.96 -13.40 -16.85
CA GLN A 261 -2.76 -12.72 -15.57
C GLN A 261 -4.05 -12.71 -14.75
N PRO A 262 -4.00 -12.96 -13.42
CA PRO A 262 -5.16 -12.82 -12.55
C PRO A 262 -5.50 -11.35 -12.31
N THR A 263 -6.77 -11.06 -12.04
CA THR A 263 -7.18 -9.73 -11.57
C THR A 263 -6.84 -9.53 -10.09
N LEU A 264 -6.79 -8.28 -9.62
CA LEU A 264 -6.58 -7.99 -8.19
C LEU A 264 -7.65 -8.64 -7.30
N SER A 265 -8.90 -8.68 -7.78
CA SER A 265 -9.99 -9.37 -7.09
C SER A 265 -9.76 -10.88 -6.96
N GLN A 266 -9.26 -11.54 -8.01
CA GLN A 266 -8.95 -12.97 -8.00
C GLN A 266 -7.77 -13.29 -7.07
N MET A 267 -6.71 -12.47 -7.10
CA MET A 267 -5.58 -12.62 -6.17
C MET A 267 -6.01 -12.39 -4.72
N THR A 268 -6.84 -11.37 -4.46
CA THR A 268 -7.41 -11.07 -3.13
C THR A 268 -8.20 -12.25 -2.59
N GLU A 269 -9.15 -12.75 -3.39
CA GLU A 269 -9.98 -13.89 -3.00
C GLU A 269 -9.14 -15.14 -2.72
N LYS A 270 -8.14 -15.42 -3.57
CA LYS A 270 -7.25 -16.56 -3.37
C LYS A 270 -6.38 -16.45 -2.11
N ALA A 271 -5.85 -15.26 -1.84
CA ALA A 271 -5.07 -15.00 -0.64
C ALA A 271 -5.92 -15.21 0.62
N ILE A 272 -7.12 -14.63 0.67
CA ILE A 272 -8.06 -14.82 1.79
C ILE A 272 -8.41 -16.30 1.98
N GLN A 273 -8.75 -17.02 0.90
CA GLN A 273 -9.06 -18.46 0.96
C GLN A 273 -7.90 -19.30 1.52
N THR A 274 -6.66 -18.91 1.24
CA THR A 274 -5.47 -19.65 1.68
C THR A 274 -5.12 -19.33 3.12
N LEU A 275 -5.09 -18.03 3.47
CA LEU A 275 -4.67 -17.55 4.78
C LEU A 275 -5.72 -17.78 5.88
N SER A 276 -7.01 -17.75 5.55
CA SER A 276 -8.11 -17.98 6.51
C SER A 276 -8.16 -19.40 7.08
N LYS A 277 -7.34 -20.32 6.57
CA LYS A 277 -7.16 -21.66 7.15
C LYS A 277 -6.40 -21.63 8.47
N ASP A 278 -5.64 -20.58 8.73
CA ASP A 278 -4.91 -20.41 9.99
C ASP A 278 -5.88 -20.08 11.14
N LYS A 279 -5.76 -20.84 12.24
CA LYS A 279 -6.66 -20.71 13.40
C LYS A 279 -6.37 -19.46 14.24
N ASP A 280 -5.13 -18.97 14.18
CA ASP A 280 -4.68 -17.75 14.85
C ASP A 280 -5.12 -16.49 14.08
N GLY A 281 -5.54 -16.66 12.83
CA GLY A 281 -5.94 -15.61 11.90
C GLY A 281 -4.80 -15.19 10.98
N PHE A 282 -4.96 -14.07 10.28
CA PHE A 282 -3.96 -13.61 9.31
C PHE A 282 -3.80 -12.09 9.22
N PHE A 283 -2.64 -11.67 8.71
CA PHE A 283 -2.43 -10.33 8.15
C PHE A 283 -2.32 -10.42 6.64
N LEU A 284 -3.06 -9.58 5.91
CA LEU A 284 -3.02 -9.52 4.45
C LEU A 284 -2.88 -8.07 4.00
N PHE A 285 -1.80 -7.78 3.28
CA PHE A 285 -1.63 -6.52 2.56
C PHE A 285 -2.01 -6.68 1.09
N ILE A 286 -2.75 -5.72 0.53
CA ILE A 286 -3.23 -5.72 -0.85
C ILE A 286 -3.01 -4.34 -1.47
N GLU A 287 -2.41 -4.28 -2.65
CA GLU A 287 -2.19 -3.04 -3.38
C GLU A 287 -2.83 -3.06 -4.77
N GLY A 288 -3.64 -2.04 -5.06
CA GLY A 288 -3.91 -1.61 -6.44
C GLY A 288 -2.92 -0.52 -6.81
N SER A 289 -1.85 -0.90 -7.50
CA SER A 289 -0.63 -0.08 -7.67
C SER A 289 -0.70 0.89 -8.85
N LYS A 290 -1.50 0.57 -9.86
CA LYS A 290 -1.50 1.24 -11.16
C LYS A 290 -2.32 2.55 -11.27
N PRO A 291 -3.27 2.91 -10.37
CA PRO A 291 -3.86 4.25 -10.39
C PRO A 291 -2.79 5.36 -10.32
N ASP A 292 -1.76 5.17 -9.50
CA ASP A 292 -0.60 6.07 -9.40
C ASP A 292 0.15 6.23 -10.74
N TRP A 293 0.38 5.13 -11.44
CA TRP A 293 1.11 5.14 -12.71
C TRP A 293 0.32 5.85 -13.80
N ALA A 294 -0.99 5.63 -13.85
CA ALA A 294 -1.88 6.40 -14.71
C ALA A 294 -1.88 7.89 -14.32
N ALA A 295 -1.81 8.19 -13.02
CA ALA A 295 -1.72 9.57 -12.53
C ALA A 295 -0.46 10.30 -12.93
N HIS A 296 0.70 9.64 -12.86
CA HIS A 296 1.96 10.22 -13.31
C HIS A 296 1.96 10.65 -14.78
N VAL A 297 1.19 9.96 -15.62
CA VAL A 297 1.05 10.28 -17.05
C VAL A 297 -0.26 11.01 -17.39
N ASN A 298 -1.04 11.42 -16.39
CA ASN A 298 -2.33 12.10 -16.55
C ASN A 298 -3.33 11.33 -17.44
N ASP A 299 -3.39 10.02 -17.27
CA ASP A 299 -4.34 9.13 -17.96
C ASP A 299 -5.63 8.96 -17.11
N PRO A 300 -6.72 9.72 -17.39
CA PRO A 300 -7.94 9.61 -16.62
C PRO A 300 -8.63 8.25 -16.77
N ILE A 301 -8.52 7.56 -17.92
CA ILE A 301 -9.18 6.27 -18.11
C ILE A 301 -8.40 5.15 -17.42
N GLY A 302 -7.07 5.21 -17.42
CA GLY A 302 -6.20 4.33 -16.64
C GLY A 302 -6.45 4.47 -15.13
N MET A 303 -6.60 5.70 -14.62
CA MET A 303 -7.00 5.92 -13.22
C MET A 303 -8.36 5.26 -12.92
N ILE A 304 -9.38 5.52 -13.75
CA ILE A 304 -10.73 4.97 -13.55
C ILE A 304 -10.70 3.44 -13.57
N SER A 305 -10.03 2.85 -14.56
CA SER A 305 -9.86 1.40 -14.72
C SER A 305 -9.42 0.75 -13.40
N ASP A 306 -8.30 1.22 -12.87
CA ASP A 306 -7.66 0.53 -11.76
C ASP A 306 -8.21 0.95 -10.38
N VAL A 307 -8.85 2.13 -10.28
CA VAL A 307 -9.71 2.45 -9.12
C VAL A 307 -10.90 1.49 -9.05
N LEU A 308 -11.53 1.17 -10.18
CA LEU A 308 -12.64 0.19 -10.22
C LEU A 308 -12.17 -1.23 -9.96
N ALA A 309 -10.97 -1.61 -10.43
CA ALA A 309 -10.36 -2.89 -10.13
C ALA A 309 -10.07 -3.04 -8.62
N PHE A 310 -9.58 -1.97 -7.98
CA PHE A 310 -9.39 -1.90 -6.54
C PHE A 310 -10.72 -1.98 -5.77
N ASP A 311 -11.76 -1.26 -6.21
CA ASP A 311 -13.11 -1.33 -5.62
C ASP A 311 -13.68 -2.76 -5.66
N GLY A 312 -13.42 -3.51 -6.75
CA GLY A 312 -13.76 -4.92 -6.85
C GLY A 312 -13.03 -5.80 -5.83
N ALA A 313 -11.75 -5.54 -5.59
CA ALA A 313 -10.97 -6.25 -4.58
C ALA A 313 -11.46 -5.92 -3.15
N VAL A 314 -11.81 -4.66 -2.90
CA VAL A 314 -12.42 -4.22 -1.64
C VAL A 314 -13.75 -4.96 -1.43
N ALA A 315 -14.53 -5.18 -2.47
CA ALA A 315 -15.76 -5.97 -2.38
C ALA A 315 -15.51 -7.39 -1.87
N LYS A 316 -14.45 -8.05 -2.34
CA LYS A 316 -14.06 -9.40 -1.88
C LYS A 316 -13.61 -9.39 -0.42
N ALA A 317 -12.77 -8.44 -0.04
CA ALA A 317 -12.30 -8.30 1.34
C ALA A 317 -13.44 -7.95 2.31
N LEU A 318 -14.33 -7.03 1.92
CA LEU A 318 -15.48 -6.61 2.72
C LEU A 318 -16.51 -7.73 2.87
N GLN A 319 -16.77 -8.50 1.80
CA GLN A 319 -17.64 -9.68 1.88
C GLN A 319 -17.10 -10.69 2.88
N PHE A 320 -15.79 -11.00 2.84
CA PHE A 320 -15.16 -11.86 3.83
C PHE A 320 -15.29 -11.30 5.24
N ALA A 321 -14.96 -10.01 5.44
CA ALA A 321 -15.00 -9.39 6.76
C ALA A 321 -16.42 -9.34 7.36
N LYS A 322 -17.45 -9.11 6.54
CA LYS A 322 -18.87 -9.18 6.94
C LYS A 322 -19.26 -10.60 7.37
N ASN A 323 -18.83 -11.62 6.63
CA ASN A 323 -19.15 -13.02 6.93
C ASN A 323 -18.41 -13.56 8.16
N ASP A 324 -17.14 -13.20 8.32
CA ASP A 324 -16.28 -13.66 9.42
C ASP A 324 -16.59 -12.94 10.74
N GLY A 325 -16.93 -11.65 10.69
CA GLY A 325 -17.24 -10.84 11.87
C GLY A 325 -16.06 -10.57 12.83
N ASN A 326 -14.87 -11.12 12.57
CA ASN A 326 -13.66 -10.98 13.38
C ASN A 326 -12.48 -10.39 12.57
N THR A 327 -12.78 -9.64 11.51
CA THR A 327 -11.80 -9.08 10.58
C THR A 327 -11.86 -7.56 10.59
N LEU A 328 -10.72 -6.93 10.83
CA LEU A 328 -10.51 -5.50 10.61
C LEU A 328 -10.06 -5.29 9.16
N LEU A 329 -10.83 -4.52 8.40
CA LEU A 329 -10.49 -4.08 7.05
C LEU A 329 -10.19 -2.59 7.08
N ILE A 330 -9.04 -2.20 6.54
CA ILE A 330 -8.66 -0.79 6.33
C ILE A 330 -8.30 -0.65 4.85
N ALA A 331 -8.85 0.37 4.19
CA ALA A 331 -8.44 0.78 2.86
C ALA A 331 -8.16 2.30 2.84
N LEU A 332 -7.15 2.71 2.08
CA LEU A 332 -6.77 4.11 1.88
C LEU A 332 -5.86 4.23 0.65
N THR A 333 -5.45 5.44 0.34
CA THR A 333 -4.30 5.68 -0.55
C THR A 333 -3.12 6.18 0.26
N ASP A 334 -1.91 5.94 -0.21
CA ASP A 334 -0.67 6.37 0.41
C ASP A 334 -0.34 7.84 0.15
N HIS A 335 -0.84 8.42 -0.96
CA HIS A 335 -0.81 9.85 -1.28
C HIS A 335 -1.78 10.24 -2.41
N GLY A 336 -1.98 11.55 -2.62
CA GLY A 336 -2.58 12.06 -3.86
C GLY A 336 -1.59 12.08 -5.03
N ASN A 337 -2.08 12.18 -6.26
CA ASN A 337 -1.23 12.33 -7.46
C ASN A 337 -1.98 13.13 -8.55
N SER A 338 -1.24 13.76 -9.45
CA SER A 338 -1.65 14.55 -10.62
C SER A 338 -2.36 15.88 -10.33
N GLY A 339 -2.92 16.03 -9.12
CA GLY A 339 -3.82 17.14 -8.80
C GLY A 339 -5.04 17.15 -9.71
N ILE A 340 -5.58 15.96 -9.99
CA ILE A 340 -6.76 15.79 -10.84
C ILE A 340 -7.96 16.61 -10.33
N SER A 341 -8.67 17.22 -11.26
CA SER A 341 -9.90 17.97 -11.03
C SER A 341 -10.98 17.59 -12.04
N ILE A 342 -12.23 17.54 -11.57
CA ILE A 342 -13.41 17.43 -12.43
C ILE A 342 -13.85 18.87 -12.72
N GLY A 343 -13.63 19.32 -13.94
CA GLY A 343 -13.66 20.72 -14.32
C GLY A 343 -12.25 21.23 -14.62
N ASN A 344 -12.15 22.04 -15.67
CA ASN A 344 -10.92 22.72 -16.06
C ASN A 344 -11.26 24.13 -16.60
N MET A 345 -10.33 24.77 -17.31
CA MET A 345 -10.55 26.10 -17.88
C MET A 345 -11.77 26.18 -18.82
N ASN A 346 -12.13 25.11 -19.52
CA ASN A 346 -13.30 25.05 -20.41
C ASN A 346 -14.61 25.24 -19.63
N THR A 347 -14.64 24.83 -18.36
CA THR A 347 -15.80 24.94 -17.49
C THR A 347 -15.73 26.14 -16.55
N THR A 348 -14.78 27.07 -16.72
CA THR A 348 -14.68 28.30 -15.91
C THR A 348 -16.01 29.05 -15.84
N LYS A 349 -16.74 29.06 -16.96
CA LYS A 349 -18.14 29.48 -17.03
C LYS A 349 -19.00 28.24 -17.28
N GLY A 350 -20.16 28.16 -16.63
CA GLY A 350 -21.11 27.07 -16.84
C GLY A 350 -20.86 25.79 -16.05
N TYR A 351 -19.84 25.73 -15.17
CA TYR A 351 -19.55 24.55 -14.31
C TYR A 351 -20.78 24.01 -13.56
N ASN A 352 -21.72 24.87 -13.20
CA ASN A 352 -22.94 24.54 -12.46
C ASN A 352 -24.07 23.96 -13.35
N THR A 353 -23.90 24.00 -14.67
CA THR A 353 -24.89 23.56 -15.67
C THR A 353 -24.34 22.55 -16.68
N THR A 354 -23.01 22.42 -16.78
CA THR A 354 -22.37 21.40 -17.61
C THR A 354 -22.84 20.02 -17.16
N PRO A 355 -23.49 19.22 -18.02
CA PRO A 355 -24.03 17.94 -17.62
C PRO A 355 -22.91 16.94 -17.33
N VAL A 356 -23.16 15.95 -16.47
CA VAL A 356 -22.21 14.89 -16.12
C VAL A 356 -21.69 14.16 -17.38
N SER A 357 -22.54 13.98 -18.39
CA SER A 357 -22.18 13.38 -19.68
C SER A 357 -21.03 14.09 -20.39
N ALA A 358 -20.88 15.41 -20.24
CA ALA A 358 -19.78 16.16 -20.83
C ALA A 358 -18.41 15.82 -20.22
N TYR A 359 -18.39 15.21 -19.03
CA TYR A 359 -17.17 14.69 -18.40
C TYR A 359 -16.95 13.21 -18.70
N ILE A 360 -18.04 12.44 -18.77
CA ILE A 360 -17.98 10.97 -18.78
C ILE A 360 -18.03 10.37 -20.19
N ASP A 361 -18.85 10.90 -21.09
CA ASP A 361 -19.04 10.32 -22.43
C ASP A 361 -17.74 10.25 -23.23
N PRO A 362 -16.83 11.27 -23.21
CA PRO A 362 -15.54 11.15 -23.88
C PRO A 362 -14.68 10.01 -23.34
N LEU A 363 -14.67 9.81 -22.02
CA LEU A 363 -13.91 8.74 -21.36
C LEU A 363 -14.50 7.36 -21.65
N LYS A 364 -15.83 7.25 -21.82
CA LYS A 364 -16.52 6.00 -22.16
C LYS A 364 -16.18 5.46 -23.55
N LYS A 365 -15.62 6.30 -24.43
CA LYS A 365 -15.19 5.88 -25.78
C LYS A 365 -13.85 5.14 -25.78
N SER A 366 -13.05 5.29 -24.75
CA SER A 366 -11.77 4.62 -24.62
C SER A 366 -11.96 3.11 -24.46
N LYS A 367 -11.20 2.33 -25.23
CA LYS A 367 -11.16 0.86 -25.20
C LYS A 367 -9.92 0.33 -24.49
N MET A 368 -8.88 1.15 -24.40
CA MET A 368 -7.62 0.84 -23.72
C MET A 368 -7.18 2.04 -22.89
N THR A 369 -6.33 1.77 -21.90
CA THR A 369 -5.56 2.81 -21.21
C THR A 369 -4.51 3.42 -22.15
N LEU A 370 -3.79 4.45 -21.69
CA LEU A 370 -2.70 5.03 -22.44
C LEU A 370 -1.58 4.01 -22.69
N GLU A 371 -1.28 3.15 -21.70
CA GLU A 371 -0.24 2.11 -21.84
C GLU A 371 -0.62 1.11 -22.94
N GLY A 372 -1.82 0.53 -22.87
CA GLY A 372 -2.34 -0.36 -23.91
C GLY A 372 -2.39 0.30 -25.29
N THR A 373 -2.82 1.56 -25.34
CA THR A 373 -2.85 2.36 -26.57
C THR A 373 -1.46 2.51 -27.19
N ILE A 374 -0.48 2.99 -26.44
CA ILE A 374 0.86 3.30 -26.97
C ILE A 374 1.63 2.03 -27.36
N ASN A 375 1.35 0.89 -26.73
CA ASN A 375 1.93 -0.40 -27.12
C ASN A 375 1.53 -0.82 -28.55
N ASN A 376 0.40 -0.35 -29.06
CA ASN A 376 -0.05 -0.59 -30.45
C ASN A 376 0.58 0.36 -31.48
N LEU A 377 1.39 1.34 -31.05
CA LEU A 377 1.99 2.34 -31.93
C LEU A 377 3.16 1.75 -32.74
N LYS A 378 3.18 2.00 -34.05
CA LYS A 378 4.32 1.64 -34.92
C LYS A 378 5.50 2.56 -34.64
N SER A 379 6.72 2.07 -34.84
CA SER A 379 7.96 2.86 -34.65
C SER A 379 8.00 4.13 -35.51
N ASN A 380 7.43 4.09 -36.71
CA ASN A 380 7.35 5.22 -37.64
C ASN A 380 6.11 6.11 -37.44
N LEU A 381 5.30 5.87 -36.40
CA LEU A 381 4.10 6.63 -36.06
C LEU A 381 2.99 6.67 -37.13
N SER A 382 3.11 5.86 -38.19
CA SER A 382 2.17 5.88 -39.33
C SER A 382 0.73 5.52 -38.97
N ASN A 383 0.49 4.90 -37.81
CA ASN A 383 -0.83 4.50 -37.33
C ASN A 383 -1.32 5.32 -36.12
N VAL A 384 -0.74 6.51 -35.87
CA VAL A 384 -1.07 7.29 -34.66
C VAL A 384 -2.55 7.68 -34.58
N GLU A 385 -3.20 8.01 -35.69
CA GLU A 385 -4.64 8.33 -35.69
C GLU A 385 -5.51 7.09 -35.39
N ASP A 386 -5.12 5.90 -35.85
CA ASP A 386 -5.84 4.67 -35.54
C ASP A 386 -5.65 4.25 -34.09
N VAL A 387 -4.44 4.43 -33.56
CA VAL A 387 -4.13 4.19 -32.15
C VAL A 387 -4.89 5.18 -31.25
N ALA A 388 -5.00 6.46 -31.62
CA ALA A 388 -5.77 7.44 -30.88
C ALA A 388 -7.24 7.03 -30.69
N LYS A 389 -7.84 6.33 -31.68
CA LYS A 389 -9.21 5.79 -31.56
C LYS A 389 -9.35 4.78 -30.43
N LEU A 390 -8.32 3.96 -30.15
CA LEU A 390 -8.32 3.02 -29.02
C LEU A 390 -8.43 3.75 -27.68
N TYR A 391 -7.93 4.97 -27.61
CA TYR A 391 -7.96 5.83 -26.43
C TYR A 391 -9.19 6.76 -26.37
N GLY A 392 -10.21 6.52 -27.19
CA GLY A 392 -11.45 7.32 -27.19
C GLY A 392 -11.33 8.65 -27.95
N LEU A 393 -10.22 8.86 -28.66
CA LEU A 393 -10.00 10.00 -29.54
C LEU A 393 -10.39 9.66 -30.98
N ASP A 394 -11.62 9.20 -31.15
CA ASP A 394 -12.24 9.06 -32.46
C ASP A 394 -12.50 10.43 -33.09
N ASN A 395 -12.57 10.48 -34.42
CA ASN A 395 -12.97 11.66 -35.18
C ASN A 395 -12.20 12.94 -34.79
N LEU A 396 -10.86 12.86 -34.76
CA LEU A 396 -9.99 14.00 -34.47
C LEU A 396 -10.37 15.22 -35.34
N THR A 397 -10.55 16.36 -34.70
CA THR A 397 -10.70 17.66 -35.36
C THR A 397 -9.41 18.05 -36.10
N TYR A 398 -9.48 19.06 -36.98
CA TYR A 398 -8.30 19.56 -37.68
C TYR A 398 -7.18 19.94 -36.69
N ASP A 399 -7.50 20.71 -35.66
CA ASP A 399 -6.53 21.15 -34.65
C ASP A 399 -5.92 19.99 -33.86
N GLU A 400 -6.72 18.98 -33.53
CA GLU A 400 -6.23 17.78 -32.84
C GLU A 400 -5.31 16.94 -33.74
N LYS A 401 -5.63 16.82 -35.03
CA LYS A 401 -4.75 16.16 -36.00
C LYS A 401 -3.42 16.88 -36.12
N GLU A 402 -3.43 18.21 -36.20
CA GLU A 402 -2.21 19.00 -36.24
C GLU A 402 -1.36 18.81 -34.98
N ARG A 403 -1.98 18.75 -33.79
CA ARG A 403 -1.28 18.44 -32.53
C ARG A 403 -0.63 17.06 -32.55
N VAL A 404 -1.34 16.04 -33.03
CA VAL A 404 -0.81 14.67 -33.12
C VAL A 404 0.36 14.58 -34.11
N LYS A 405 0.33 15.31 -35.23
CA LYS A 405 1.41 15.35 -36.24
C LYS A 405 2.72 15.95 -35.72
N VAL A 406 2.70 16.72 -34.63
CA VAL A 406 3.92 17.28 -34.02
C VAL A 406 4.79 16.19 -33.39
N ALA A 407 4.22 15.02 -33.05
CA ALA A 407 4.97 13.92 -32.46
C ALA A 407 6.07 13.41 -33.40
N LYS A 408 7.31 13.34 -32.90
CA LYS A 408 8.47 12.86 -33.67
C LYS A 408 8.93 11.49 -33.23
N LYS A 409 8.60 11.09 -32.00
CA LYS A 409 8.91 9.78 -31.41
C LYS A 409 7.73 9.31 -30.54
N LYS A 410 7.71 8.00 -30.23
CA LYS A 410 6.63 7.39 -29.44
C LYS A 410 6.36 8.09 -28.11
N SER A 411 7.40 8.54 -27.42
CA SER A 411 7.26 9.20 -26.11
C SER A 411 6.60 10.58 -26.19
N ASP A 412 6.51 11.20 -27.37
CA ASP A 412 5.78 12.46 -27.53
C ASP A 412 4.26 12.24 -27.59
N VAL A 413 3.82 11.05 -28.03
CA VAL A 413 2.40 10.77 -28.30
C VAL A 413 1.58 10.70 -27.03
N GLY A 414 2.09 10.04 -25.97
CA GLY A 414 1.37 9.86 -24.70
C GLY A 414 0.86 11.19 -24.10
N PRO A 415 1.74 12.18 -23.86
CA PRO A 415 1.33 13.50 -23.36
C PRO A 415 0.33 14.24 -24.26
N ILE A 416 0.40 14.05 -25.58
CA ILE A 416 -0.55 14.64 -26.52
C ILE A 416 -1.93 13.99 -26.34
N LEU A 417 -2.02 12.66 -26.36
CA LEU A 417 -3.30 11.97 -26.28
C LEU A 417 -4.01 12.22 -24.94
N THR A 418 -3.27 12.18 -23.83
CA THR A 418 -3.82 12.48 -22.49
C THR A 418 -4.36 13.90 -22.40
N THR A 419 -3.62 14.88 -22.92
CA THR A 419 -4.09 16.28 -22.99
C THR A 419 -5.36 16.42 -23.82
N LEU A 420 -5.44 15.75 -24.97
CA LEU A 420 -6.63 15.80 -25.83
C LEU A 420 -7.85 15.18 -25.14
N LEU A 421 -7.69 13.98 -24.57
CA LEU A 421 -8.79 13.29 -23.90
C LEU A 421 -9.27 14.07 -22.68
N ALA A 422 -8.34 14.57 -21.86
CA ALA A 422 -8.66 15.40 -20.70
C ALA A 422 -9.42 16.67 -21.09
N ASN A 423 -9.03 17.34 -22.16
CA ASN A 423 -9.73 18.51 -22.68
C ASN A 423 -11.14 18.16 -23.17
N ARG A 424 -11.32 17.07 -23.91
CA ARG A 424 -12.65 16.60 -24.34
C ARG A 424 -13.55 16.28 -23.15
N ALA A 425 -12.99 15.70 -22.09
CA ALA A 425 -13.66 15.30 -20.87
C ALA A 425 -13.75 16.41 -19.79
N ASN A 426 -13.31 17.63 -20.08
CA ASN A 426 -13.27 18.73 -19.11
C ASN A 426 -12.55 18.37 -17.79
N ILE A 427 -11.51 17.53 -17.85
CA ILE A 427 -10.67 17.13 -16.72
C ILE A 427 -9.42 18.01 -16.70
N GLY A 428 -8.99 18.41 -15.51
CA GLY A 428 -7.76 19.19 -15.29
C GLY A 428 -6.74 18.41 -14.47
N PHE A 429 -5.46 18.66 -14.72
CA PHE A 429 -4.32 18.16 -13.96
C PHE A 429 -3.36 19.32 -13.67
N THR A 430 -2.75 19.34 -12.49
CA THR A 430 -1.81 20.40 -12.09
C THR A 430 -0.35 19.96 -12.18
N THR A 431 -0.10 18.66 -12.16
CA THR A 431 1.24 18.07 -12.15
C THR A 431 1.19 16.65 -12.72
N GLY A 432 2.35 16.06 -12.99
CA GLY A 432 2.50 14.61 -13.20
C GLY A 432 3.15 13.92 -11.98
N GLY A 433 3.16 14.60 -10.82
CA GLY A 433 3.75 14.10 -9.58
C GLY A 433 2.71 14.03 -8.46
N HIS A 434 3.16 13.54 -7.30
CA HIS A 434 2.30 13.40 -6.14
C HIS A 434 1.79 14.75 -5.63
N THR A 435 0.69 14.72 -4.89
CA THR A 435 0.07 15.90 -4.28
C THR A 435 -0.17 15.69 -2.78
N GLY A 436 -0.21 16.79 -2.02
CA GLY A 436 -0.15 16.80 -0.56
C GLY A 436 -1.50 16.96 0.14
N GLU A 437 -2.62 16.66 -0.53
CA GLU A 437 -3.93 16.68 0.11
C GLU A 437 -4.12 15.55 1.13
N ASP A 438 -5.01 15.78 2.09
CA ASP A 438 -5.54 14.70 2.93
C ASP A 438 -6.37 13.74 2.06
N VAL A 439 -6.25 12.44 2.34
CA VAL A 439 -6.87 11.39 1.54
C VAL A 439 -7.95 10.65 2.34
N PHE A 440 -8.85 9.93 1.67
CA PHE A 440 -9.94 9.24 2.38
C PHE A 440 -9.45 8.02 3.19
N LEU A 441 -10.06 7.85 4.37
CA LEU A 441 -9.96 6.66 5.19
C LEU A 441 -11.23 5.82 5.02
N TYR A 442 -11.03 4.55 4.69
CA TYR A 442 -12.09 3.55 4.62
C TYR A 442 -11.80 2.45 5.64
N SER A 443 -12.75 2.12 6.51
CA SER A 443 -12.54 1.09 7.52
C SER A 443 -13.81 0.37 7.94
N TYR A 444 -13.68 -0.93 8.20
CA TYR A 444 -14.76 -1.82 8.61
C TYR A 444 -14.29 -2.84 9.65
N GLY A 445 -15.20 -3.30 10.49
CA GLY A 445 -14.94 -4.36 11.48
C GLY A 445 -14.55 -3.84 12.87
N PRO A 446 -14.18 -4.75 13.79
CA PRO A 446 -13.86 -4.39 15.17
C PRO A 446 -12.58 -3.54 15.24
N LYS A 447 -12.56 -2.57 16.16
CA LYS A 447 -11.44 -1.64 16.39
C LYS A 447 -11.03 -0.79 15.18
N LYS A 448 -11.95 -0.58 14.23
CA LYS A 448 -11.70 0.26 13.07
C LYS A 448 -11.32 1.71 13.47
N PRO A 449 -10.37 2.35 12.78
CA PRO A 449 -10.08 3.77 12.96
C PRO A 449 -11.16 4.65 12.33
N TYR A 450 -11.32 5.88 12.83
CA TYR A 450 -12.23 6.91 12.31
C TYR A 450 -11.65 8.32 12.51
N GLY A 451 -12.19 9.30 11.79
CA GLY A 451 -11.77 10.70 11.87
C GLY A 451 -10.56 11.04 10.99
N LEU A 452 -9.99 12.22 11.21
CA LEU A 452 -8.77 12.67 10.54
C LEU A 452 -7.54 12.24 11.32
N ILE A 453 -6.77 11.28 10.80
CA ILE A 453 -5.64 10.66 11.49
C ILE A 453 -4.34 10.78 10.69
N GLN A 454 -3.21 10.42 11.31
CA GLN A 454 -1.92 10.32 10.61
C GLN A 454 -1.75 8.95 9.97
N ASN A 455 -1.02 8.87 8.85
CA ASN A 455 -0.65 7.57 8.26
C ASN A 455 0.11 6.66 9.25
N THR A 456 0.84 7.21 10.21
CA THR A 456 1.51 6.46 11.28
C THR A 456 0.56 5.84 12.30
N ASP A 457 -0.68 6.33 12.42
CA ASP A 457 -1.66 5.76 13.32
C ASP A 457 -2.23 4.45 12.77
N ILE A 458 -2.15 4.22 11.45
CA ILE A 458 -2.62 3.00 10.78
C ILE A 458 -1.82 1.78 11.24
N GLY A 459 -0.49 1.84 11.17
CA GLY A 459 0.38 0.74 11.65
C GLY A 459 0.17 0.42 13.12
N LYS A 460 0.04 1.46 13.96
CA LYS A 460 -0.25 1.31 15.40
C LYS A 460 -1.63 0.71 15.65
N THR A 461 -2.63 1.10 14.87
CA THR A 461 -4.00 0.57 14.96
C THR A 461 -4.03 -0.91 14.61
N MET A 462 -3.39 -1.31 13.52
CA MET A 462 -3.26 -2.71 13.12
C MET A 462 -2.53 -3.53 14.19
N ALA A 463 -1.39 -3.06 14.69
CA ALA A 463 -0.65 -3.74 15.75
C ALA A 463 -1.49 -3.94 17.03
N LYS A 464 -2.18 -2.88 17.49
CA LYS A 464 -3.07 -2.93 18.64
C LYS A 464 -4.25 -3.89 18.44
N ALA A 465 -4.79 -3.93 17.22
CA ALA A 465 -5.87 -4.84 16.82
C ALA A 465 -5.41 -6.31 16.80
N MET A 466 -4.15 -6.56 16.45
CA MET A 466 -3.58 -7.91 16.46
C MET A 466 -2.97 -8.34 17.81
N GLY A 467 -2.89 -7.41 18.76
CA GLY A 467 -2.47 -7.68 20.14
C GLY A 467 -0.97 -7.61 20.38
N PHE A 468 -0.23 -6.80 19.60
CA PHE A 468 1.20 -6.58 19.81
C PHE A 468 1.60 -5.10 19.72
N ASN A 469 2.83 -4.81 20.14
CA ASN A 469 3.43 -3.47 20.07
C ASN A 469 4.62 -3.47 19.09
N LEU A 470 4.61 -2.56 18.11
CA LEU A 470 5.64 -2.50 17.05
C LEU A 470 7.03 -2.11 17.58
N GLU A 471 7.11 -1.26 18.60
CA GLU A 471 8.38 -0.85 19.20
C GLU A 471 9.02 -2.01 19.97
N GLU A 472 8.23 -2.77 20.74
CA GLU A 472 8.72 -3.98 21.42
C GLU A 472 9.22 -5.03 20.43
N ILE A 473 8.52 -5.22 19.31
CA ILE A 473 8.95 -6.15 18.26
C ILE A 473 10.20 -5.64 17.57
N THR A 474 10.26 -4.35 17.23
CA THR A 474 11.45 -3.71 16.68
C THR A 474 12.68 -3.98 17.54
N ASN A 475 12.56 -3.79 18.86
CA ASN A 475 13.67 -4.00 19.79
C ASN A 475 14.08 -5.47 19.95
N LYS A 476 13.26 -6.41 19.47
CA LYS A 476 13.57 -7.85 19.42
C LYS A 476 14.11 -8.30 18.06
N LEU A 477 13.66 -7.71 16.95
CA LEU A 477 14.07 -8.12 15.59
C LEU A 477 15.29 -7.37 15.07
N PHE A 478 15.47 -6.12 15.49
CA PHE A 478 16.49 -5.23 14.95
C PHE A 478 17.42 -4.74 16.05
N VAL A 479 18.15 -5.69 16.64
CA VAL A 479 19.20 -5.40 17.62
C VAL A 479 20.51 -5.15 16.86
N GLU A 480 21.18 -4.04 17.16
CA GLU A 480 22.52 -3.76 16.62
C GLU A 480 23.48 -4.89 17.05
N SER A 481 24.00 -5.60 16.06
CA SER A 481 24.65 -6.89 16.24
C SER A 481 25.99 -6.82 16.98
N GLU A 482 26.82 -5.81 16.72
CA GLU A 482 28.14 -5.68 17.34
C GLU A 482 28.00 -5.54 18.85
N SER A 483 27.15 -4.62 19.29
CA SER A 483 26.84 -4.38 20.71
C SER A 483 26.13 -5.58 21.35
N ALA A 484 25.28 -6.28 20.60
CA ALA A 484 24.56 -7.45 21.12
C ALA A 484 25.48 -8.63 21.41
N PHE A 485 26.39 -8.96 20.47
CA PHE A 485 27.31 -10.08 20.60
C PHE A 485 28.51 -9.77 21.52
N LYS A 486 29.06 -8.55 21.50
CA LYS A 486 30.15 -8.16 22.42
C LYS A 486 29.73 -8.26 23.89
N ARG A 487 28.49 -7.89 24.22
CA ARG A 487 27.93 -8.09 25.57
C ARG A 487 27.86 -9.55 26.01
N LYS A 488 27.97 -10.50 25.07
CA LYS A 488 28.03 -11.94 25.35
C LYS A 488 29.45 -12.51 25.23
N GLY A 489 30.48 -11.66 25.21
CA GLY A 489 31.89 -12.07 25.15
C GLY A 489 32.32 -12.62 23.79
N ALA A 490 31.60 -12.27 22.72
CA ALA A 490 31.96 -12.66 21.36
C ALA A 490 32.67 -11.51 20.62
N THR A 491 33.51 -11.85 19.65
CA THR A 491 34.04 -10.90 18.68
C THR A 491 33.19 -10.90 17.41
N VAL A 492 33.07 -9.74 16.78
CA VAL A 492 32.25 -9.55 15.57
C VAL A 492 33.13 -8.92 14.48
N THR A 493 33.09 -9.49 13.29
CA THR A 493 33.76 -8.98 12.09
C THR A 493 32.83 -9.13 10.90
N ILE A 494 32.98 -8.30 9.87
CA ILE A 494 32.20 -8.40 8.64
C ILE A 494 33.12 -8.89 7.53
N ASP A 495 32.74 -9.99 6.89
CA ASP A 495 33.34 -10.46 5.66
C ASP A 495 32.67 -9.77 4.47
N LYS A 496 33.42 -8.91 3.79
CA LYS A 496 33.02 -8.19 2.58
C LYS A 496 33.81 -8.63 1.34
N THR A 497 34.41 -9.82 1.37
CA THR A 497 35.14 -10.38 0.21
C THR A 497 34.24 -10.50 -1.02
N ASP A 498 32.98 -10.92 -0.80
CA ASP A 498 31.88 -10.72 -1.72
C ASP A 498 30.98 -9.60 -1.19
N ALA A 499 31.11 -8.41 -1.74
CA ALA A 499 30.35 -7.24 -1.31
C ALA A 499 28.83 -7.42 -1.49
N VAL A 500 28.39 -8.24 -2.44
CA VAL A 500 26.96 -8.51 -2.69
C VAL A 500 26.42 -9.49 -1.65
N ASN A 501 27.25 -10.45 -1.22
CA ASN A 501 26.91 -11.47 -0.24
C ASN A 501 27.64 -11.26 1.10
N SER A 502 27.60 -10.04 1.64
CA SER A 502 28.30 -9.73 2.90
C SER A 502 27.84 -10.64 4.05
N VAL A 503 28.80 -11.11 4.87
CA VAL A 503 28.54 -12.04 5.96
C VAL A 503 29.03 -11.46 7.28
N LEU A 504 28.16 -11.42 8.28
CA LEU A 504 28.53 -11.11 9.65
C LEU A 504 29.12 -12.36 10.32
N ILE A 505 30.37 -12.27 10.76
CA ILE A 505 31.10 -13.37 11.41
C ILE A 505 31.19 -13.09 12.90
N VAL A 506 30.75 -14.05 13.71
CA VAL A 506 30.77 -13.97 15.17
C VAL A 506 31.60 -15.11 15.73
N LYS A 507 32.55 -14.82 16.64
CA LYS A 507 33.42 -15.83 17.24
C LYS A 507 33.41 -15.78 18.76
N ARG A 508 33.33 -16.96 19.40
CA ARG A 508 33.42 -17.15 20.84
C ARG A 508 33.83 -18.60 21.15
N ASN A 509 34.78 -18.81 22.06
CA ASN A 509 35.19 -20.14 22.53
C ASN A 509 35.48 -21.14 21.39
N ASN A 510 36.27 -20.75 20.39
CA ASN A 510 36.56 -21.52 19.17
C ASN A 510 35.35 -21.89 18.29
N VAL A 511 34.16 -21.35 18.59
CA VAL A 511 32.96 -21.49 17.75
C VAL A 511 32.81 -20.25 16.89
N THR A 512 32.59 -20.48 15.59
CA THR A 512 32.27 -19.43 14.61
C THR A 512 30.82 -19.57 14.18
N ALA A 513 30.12 -18.44 14.11
CA ALA A 513 28.84 -18.31 13.45
C ALA A 513 28.91 -17.34 12.28
N GLN A 514 28.11 -17.60 11.25
CA GLN A 514 27.97 -16.77 10.06
C GLN A 514 26.51 -16.35 9.95
N LEU A 515 26.24 -15.06 9.81
CA LEU A 515 24.91 -14.53 9.54
C LEU A 515 24.93 -13.83 8.19
N PHE A 516 24.04 -14.24 7.30
CA PHE A 516 24.02 -13.80 5.91
C PHE A 516 23.07 -12.62 5.76
N ILE A 517 23.57 -11.51 5.20
CA ILE A 517 22.75 -10.32 4.93
C ILE A 517 21.51 -10.68 4.08
N ASN A 518 20.39 -10.02 4.34
CA ASN A 518 19.08 -10.20 3.68
C ASN A 518 18.42 -11.57 3.88
N LYS A 519 19.07 -12.50 4.58
CA LYS A 519 18.55 -13.84 4.88
C LYS A 519 18.16 -13.94 6.34
N ASN A 520 17.28 -14.86 6.64
CA ASN A 520 16.92 -15.21 8.01
C ASN A 520 17.71 -16.43 8.49
N ILE A 521 19.01 -16.51 8.18
CA ILE A 521 19.84 -17.70 8.46
C ILE A 521 21.05 -17.34 9.31
N ILE A 522 21.28 -18.13 10.35
CA ILE A 522 22.55 -18.22 11.07
C ILE A 522 23.15 -19.62 10.88
N ARG A 523 24.40 -19.70 10.43
CA ARG A 523 25.17 -20.94 10.33
C ARG A 523 26.11 -21.06 11.51
N ILE A 524 25.99 -22.14 12.29
CA ILE A 524 26.85 -22.43 13.44
C ILE A 524 27.40 -23.84 13.29
N LYS A 525 28.72 -24.01 13.32
CA LYS A 525 29.37 -25.34 13.15
C LYS A 525 28.87 -26.07 11.88
N ASN A 526 28.79 -25.35 10.76
CA ASN A 526 28.29 -25.83 9.46
C ASN A 526 26.83 -26.31 9.43
N LYS A 527 26.02 -25.96 10.44
CA LYS A 527 24.59 -26.22 10.46
C LYS A 527 23.81 -24.91 10.40
N ASP A 528 22.82 -24.86 9.51
CA ASP A 528 21.95 -23.70 9.33
C ASP A 528 20.77 -23.76 10.30
N TYR A 529 20.48 -22.60 10.89
CA TYR A 529 19.33 -22.37 11.74
C TYR A 529 18.57 -21.16 11.18
N GLU A 530 17.26 -21.31 11.11
CA GLU A 530 16.38 -20.23 10.69
C GLU A 530 16.12 -19.26 11.85
N LEU A 531 16.11 -17.97 11.54
CA LEU A 531 15.87 -16.86 12.45
C LEU A 531 14.45 -16.32 12.24
N GLY A 532 13.88 -15.72 13.29
CA GLY A 532 12.56 -15.06 13.21
C GLY A 532 12.47 -13.80 12.34
N SER A 533 13.58 -13.29 11.79
CA SER A 533 13.65 -12.13 10.87
C SER A 533 14.89 -12.22 9.99
N VAL A 534 14.89 -11.48 8.89
CA VAL A 534 16.10 -11.28 8.08
C VAL A 534 17.16 -10.44 8.80
N VAL A 535 18.42 -10.64 8.45
CA VAL A 535 19.55 -9.81 8.87
C VAL A 535 19.63 -8.59 7.96
N VAL A 536 19.64 -7.39 8.54
CA VAL A 536 19.58 -6.14 7.79
C VAL A 536 20.87 -5.35 7.99
N GLU A 537 21.53 -4.93 6.90
CA GLU A 537 22.55 -3.88 6.95
C GLU A 537 21.87 -2.53 6.71
N SER A 538 22.07 -1.58 7.62
CA SER A 538 21.65 -0.20 7.42
C SER A 538 22.60 0.74 8.15
N ASN A 539 22.98 1.84 7.49
CA ASN A 539 23.92 2.84 8.02
C ASN A 539 25.26 2.23 8.48
N GLY A 540 25.79 1.27 7.71
CA GLY A 540 27.02 0.56 8.03
C GLY A 540 26.96 -0.36 9.26
N LYS A 541 25.77 -0.53 9.85
CA LYS A 541 25.52 -1.41 11.00
C LYS A 541 24.70 -2.62 10.55
N PHE A 542 24.93 -3.74 11.23
CA PHE A 542 24.15 -4.97 11.03
C PHE A 542 23.15 -5.11 12.17
N TYR A 543 21.90 -5.38 11.82
CA TYR A 543 20.80 -5.62 12.74
C TYR A 543 20.36 -7.07 12.63
N VAL A 544 20.23 -7.72 13.78
CA VAL A 544 19.90 -9.13 13.88
C VAL A 544 18.78 -9.33 14.91
N PRO A 545 17.94 -10.37 14.75
CA PRO A 545 16.99 -10.72 15.78
C PRO A 545 17.72 -11.20 17.04
N GLU A 546 17.17 -10.86 18.21
CA GLU A 546 17.73 -11.21 19.51
C GLU A 546 17.98 -12.73 19.65
N GLU A 547 17.12 -13.53 19.01
CA GLU A 547 17.25 -14.99 18.89
C GLU A 547 18.62 -15.43 18.36
N ALA A 548 19.21 -14.69 17.42
CA ALA A 548 20.52 -15.02 16.86
C ALA A 548 21.61 -15.07 17.96
N THR A 549 21.57 -14.13 18.90
CA THR A 549 22.50 -14.13 20.04
C THR A 549 22.26 -15.31 20.98
N ARG A 550 21.01 -15.66 21.25
CA ARG A 550 20.64 -16.79 22.11
C ARG A 550 21.07 -18.12 21.51
N LEU A 551 20.79 -18.32 20.21
CA LEU A 551 21.20 -19.51 19.46
C LEU A 551 22.73 -19.65 19.43
N PHE A 552 23.45 -18.56 19.18
CA PHE A 552 24.91 -18.60 19.19
C PHE A 552 25.48 -18.95 20.55
N ILE A 553 24.95 -18.36 21.63
CA ILE A 553 25.44 -18.64 22.99
C ILE A 553 25.19 -20.10 23.37
N LYS A 554 24.00 -20.63 23.07
CA LYS A 554 23.66 -22.03 23.30
C LYS A 554 24.68 -23.01 22.69
N HIS A 555 25.27 -22.67 21.53
CA HIS A 555 26.20 -23.54 20.80
C HIS A 555 27.68 -23.21 21.02
N SER A 556 28.00 -22.17 21.80
CA SER A 556 29.36 -21.68 22.09
C SER A 556 29.76 -21.82 23.57
N HIS A 557 29.00 -22.62 24.34
CA HIS A 557 29.41 -23.11 25.65
C HIS A 557 30.47 -24.19 25.56
#